data_AF-A0A415ZLP2-F1
#
_entry.id   AF-A0A415ZLP2-F1
#
_cell.length_a   1.000
_cell.length_b   1.000
_cell.length_c   1.000
_cell.angle_alpha   90.00
_cell.angle_beta   90.00
_cell.angle_gamma   90.00
#
_symmetry.space_group_name_H-M   'P 1'
#
loop_
_entity.id
_entity.type
_entity.pdbx_description
1 polymer ?
#
loop_
_entity_poly.entity_id
_entity_poly.type
_entity_poly.pdbx_seq_one_letter_code
_entity_poly.pdbx_strand_id
1 'polypeptide(L)'
;MNYIALQKAQEELNLTPAEKERYDTLTAMHHLVMCMNDETAYMTWIWSVPDEASAYDLADIAKEKDEFDGVVRLFKKLWKKYAASDSGLCIGRTTY
;
A
#
# COMPACT_ATOMS: atom_id res chain seq x y z
N MET A 1 2.50 8.10 9.21
CA MET A 1 3.77 7.35 9.33
C MET A 1 4.93 8.32 9.15
N ASN A 2 5.87 8.41 10.09
CA ASN A 2 7.02 9.33 10.00
C ASN A 2 8.10 8.69 9.12
N TYR A 3 8.68 9.44 8.17
CA TYR A 3 9.73 8.97 7.24
C TYR A 3 10.96 8.42 7.98
N ILE A 4 11.28 8.97 9.16
CA ILE A 4 12.38 8.49 10.03
C ILE A 4 12.07 7.11 10.61
N ALA A 5 10.80 6.81 10.92
CA ALA A 5 10.38 5.50 11.42
C ALA A 5 10.40 4.44 10.31
N LEU A 6 10.05 4.82 9.07
CA LEU A 6 10.16 3.98 7.89
C LEU A 6 11.63 3.59 7.59
N GLN A 7 12.55 4.56 7.61
CA GLN A 7 13.97 4.29 7.37
C GLN A 7 14.58 3.36 8.43
N LYS A 8 14.25 3.56 9.71
CA LYS A 8 14.71 2.68 10.79
C LYS A 8 14.15 1.26 10.67
N ALA A 9 12.86 1.11 10.36
CA ALA A 9 12.27 -0.21 10.13
C ALA A 9 12.94 -0.93 8.96
N GLN A 10 13.26 -0.21 7.87
CA GLN A 10 13.96 -0.79 6.72
C GLN A 10 15.38 -1.29 7.06
N GLU A 11 16.12 -0.57 7.89
CA GLU A 11 17.45 -1.01 8.37
C GLU A 11 17.35 -2.26 9.26
N GLU A 12 16.30 -2.37 10.08
CA GLU A 12 16.04 -3.55 10.93
C GLU A 12 15.57 -4.78 10.13
N LEU A 13 14.84 -4.57 9.04
CA LEU A 13 14.24 -5.63 8.22
C LEU A 13 15.23 -6.38 7.31
N ASN A 14 16.45 -5.84 7.11
CA ASN A 14 17.53 -6.43 6.31
C ASN A 14 17.07 -6.91 4.92
N LEU A 15 16.29 -6.09 4.22
CA LEU A 15 15.74 -6.40 2.89
C LEU A 15 16.83 -6.36 1.82
N THR A 16 16.79 -7.29 0.87
CA THR A 16 17.55 -7.17 -0.38
C THR A 16 17.10 -5.94 -1.17
N PRO A 17 17.92 -5.43 -2.11
CA PRO A 17 17.52 -4.28 -2.94
C PRO A 17 16.19 -4.46 -3.67
N ALA A 18 15.92 -5.67 -4.16
CA ALA A 18 14.67 -5.98 -4.87
C ALA A 18 13.45 -6.03 -3.92
N GLU A 19 13.63 -6.53 -2.69
CA GLU A 19 12.58 -6.54 -1.67
C GLU A 19 12.30 -5.12 -1.16
N LYS A 20 13.33 -4.29 -1.04
CA LYS A 20 13.20 -2.88 -0.67
C LYS A 20 12.38 -2.11 -1.70
N GLU A 21 12.65 -2.32 -2.99
CA GLU A 21 11.86 -1.70 -4.08
C GLU A 21 10.37 -2.10 -3.99
N ARG A 22 10.10 -3.39 -3.73
CA ARG A 22 8.73 -3.89 -3.54
C ARG A 22 8.09 -3.28 -2.29
N TYR A 23 8.82 -3.20 -1.18
CA TYR A 23 8.34 -2.59 0.06
C TYR A 23 7.97 -1.11 -0.11
N ASP A 24 8.85 -0.33 -0.75
CA ASP A 24 8.61 1.10 -1.01
C ASP A 24 7.37 1.27 -1.89
N THR A 25 7.24 0.43 -2.93
CA THR A 25 6.07 0.42 -3.82
C THR A 25 4.79 0.05 -3.08
N LEU A 26 4.84 -0.98 -2.24
CA LEU A 26 3.69 -1.45 -1.44
C LEU A 26 3.24 -0.39 -0.43
N THR A 27 4.20 0.26 0.23
CA THR A 27 3.93 1.36 1.17
C THR A 27 3.20 2.51 0.47
N ALA A 28 3.66 2.89 -0.74
CA ALA A 28 3.01 3.91 -1.54
C ALA A 28 1.59 3.49 -1.96
N MET A 29 1.41 2.25 -2.44
CA MET A 29 0.08 1.73 -2.82
C MET A 29 -0.89 1.71 -1.63
N HIS A 30 -0.45 1.25 -0.46
CA HIS A 30 -1.28 1.23 0.74
C HIS A 30 -1.71 2.64 1.13
N HIS A 31 -0.79 3.60 1.15
CA HIS A 31 -1.12 4.99 1.44
C HIS A 31 -2.13 5.57 0.44
N LEU A 32 -1.95 5.28 -0.85
CA LEU A 32 -2.86 5.71 -1.90
C LEU A 32 -4.27 5.14 -1.76
N VAL A 33 -4.40 3.87 -1.35
CA VAL A 33 -5.71 3.26 -1.04
C VAL A 33 -6.34 3.90 0.19
N MET A 34 -5.56 4.19 1.25
CA MET A 34 -6.05 4.91 2.44
C MET A 34 -6.54 6.33 2.11
N CYS A 35 -6.01 6.93 1.06
CA CYS A 35 -6.46 8.23 0.55
C CYS A 35 -7.70 8.12 -0.35
N MET A 36 -8.14 6.93 -0.76
CA MET A 36 -9.39 6.81 -1.51
C MET A 36 -10.56 7.08 -0.57
N ASN A 37 -11.48 7.97 -0.97
CA ASN A 37 -12.68 8.26 -0.20
C ASN A 37 -13.78 7.23 -0.46
N ASP A 38 -13.42 5.94 -0.46
CA ASP A 38 -14.31 4.82 -0.75
C ASP A 38 -14.02 3.65 0.20
N GLU A 39 -14.95 3.41 1.12
CA GLU A 39 -14.85 2.34 2.11
C GLU A 39 -14.84 0.96 1.44
N THR A 40 -15.51 0.77 0.29
CA THR A 40 -15.51 -0.51 -0.43
C THR A 40 -14.13 -0.80 -1.01
N ALA A 41 -13.42 0.23 -1.49
CA ALA A 41 -12.05 0.10 -1.95
C ALA A 41 -11.13 -0.36 -0.81
N TYR A 42 -11.25 0.26 0.36
CA TYR A 42 -10.48 -0.12 1.56
C TYR A 42 -10.82 -1.54 2.03
N MET A 43 -12.11 -1.86 2.18
CA MET A 43 -12.58 -3.18 2.59
C MET A 43 -12.17 -4.28 1.61
N THR A 44 -12.00 -3.96 0.33
CA THR A 44 -11.48 -4.92 -0.65
C THR A 44 -9.95 -5.06 -0.54
N TRP A 45 -9.24 -3.98 -0.26
CA TRP A 45 -7.79 -3.97 -0.06
C TRP A 45 -7.35 -4.87 1.10
N ILE A 46 -8.09 -4.83 2.21
CA ILE A 46 -7.73 -5.57 3.42
C ILE A 46 -7.84 -7.11 3.31
N TRP A 47 -8.31 -7.62 2.17
CA TRP A 47 -8.26 -9.06 1.85
C TRP A 47 -6.86 -9.55 1.47
N SER A 48 -5.97 -8.65 1.06
CA SER A 48 -4.61 -9.00 0.61
C SER A 48 -3.51 -8.29 1.40
N VAL A 49 -3.84 -7.21 2.10
CA VAL A 49 -2.93 -6.51 3.00
C VAL A 49 -3.62 -6.44 4.36
N PRO A 50 -2.97 -6.79 5.48
CA PRO A 50 -3.62 -6.72 6.79
C PRO A 50 -4.26 -5.35 7.08
N ASP A 51 -5.38 -5.38 7.80
CA ASP A 51 -5.97 -4.16 8.34
C ASP A 51 -4.95 -3.47 9.27
N GLU A 52 -4.87 -2.14 9.17
CA GLU A 52 -3.85 -1.34 9.88
C GLU A 52 -2.41 -1.87 9.73
N ALA A 53 -2.05 -2.36 8.53
CA ALA A 53 -0.77 -3.00 8.26
C ALA A 53 0.44 -2.23 8.82
N SER A 54 1.26 -2.93 9.61
CA SER A 54 2.51 -2.42 10.13
C SER A 54 3.63 -2.47 9.08
N ALA A 55 4.76 -1.84 9.39
CA ALA A 55 5.95 -1.94 8.55
C ALA A 55 6.45 -3.38 8.38
N TYR A 56 6.22 -4.26 9.36
CA TYR A 56 6.62 -5.66 9.28
C TYR A 56 5.68 -6.45 8.36
N ASP A 57 4.37 -6.22 8.44
CA ASP A 57 3.39 -6.88 7.57
C ASP A 57 3.65 -6.57 6.09
N LEU A 58 3.92 -5.30 5.77
CA LEU A 58 4.25 -4.90 4.40
C LEU A 58 5.60 -5.47 3.96
N ALA A 59 6.55 -5.67 4.88
CA ALA A 59 7.84 -6.27 4.56
C ALA A 59 7.74 -7.77 4.26
N ASP A 60 6.88 -8.49 4.98
CA ASP A 60 6.66 -9.92 4.73
C ASP A 60 6.02 -10.13 3.35
N ILE A 61 5.01 -9.33 2.99
CA ILE A 61 4.43 -9.33 1.63
C ILE A 61 5.50 -8.96 0.58
N ALA A 62 6.37 -8.00 0.88
CA ALA A 62 7.41 -7.57 -0.06
C ALA A 62 8.50 -8.64 -0.26
N LYS A 63 8.75 -9.51 0.73
CA LYS A 63 9.69 -10.64 0.58
C LYS A 63 9.13 -11.69 -0.38
N GLU A 64 7.83 -11.97 -0.29
CA GLU A 64 7.15 -12.95 -1.14
C GLU A 64 6.68 -12.35 -2.48
N LYS A 65 7.44 -12.60 -3.55
CA LYS A 65 7.17 -12.02 -4.87
C LYS A 65 5.74 -12.28 -5.38
N ASP A 66 5.23 -13.51 -5.21
CA ASP A 66 3.91 -13.87 -5.72
C ASP A 66 2.77 -13.17 -4.94
N GLU A 67 2.95 -12.96 -3.63
CA GLU A 67 2.04 -12.16 -2.81
C GLU A 67 2.06 -10.69 -3.24
N PHE A 68 3.26 -10.11 -3.38
CA PHE A 68 3.42 -8.75 -3.87
C PHE A 68 2.74 -8.56 -5.25
N ASP A 69 2.98 -9.48 -6.20
CA ASP A 69 2.35 -9.41 -7.52
C ASP A 69 0.82 -9.52 -7.43
N GLY A 70 0.30 -10.30 -6.48
CA GLY A 70 -1.12 -10.35 -6.13
C GLY A 70 -1.67 -9.00 -5.68
N VAL A 71 -0.97 -8.36 -4.74
CA VAL A 71 -1.33 -7.05 -4.21
C VAL A 71 -1.27 -5.97 -5.29
N VAL A 72 -0.26 -5.97 -6.16
CA VAL A 72 -0.16 -5.05 -7.31
C VAL A 72 -1.35 -5.20 -8.25
N ARG A 73 -1.77 -6.46 -8.54
CA ARG A 73 -2.96 -6.71 -9.37
C ARG A 73 -4.23 -6.18 -8.71
N LEU A 74 -4.37 -6.34 -7.39
CA LEU A 74 -5.50 -5.80 -6.65
C LEU A 74 -5.50 -4.26 -6.69
N PHE A 75 -4.37 -3.63 -6.36
CA PHE A 75 -4.21 -2.18 -6.41
C PHE A 75 -4.65 -1.60 -7.75
N LYS A 76 -4.16 -2.16 -8.87
CA LYS A 76 -4.53 -1.70 -10.22
C LYS A 76 -6.03 -1.75 -10.49
N LYS A 77 -6.72 -2.79 -9.99
CA LYS A 77 -8.17 -2.93 -10.11
C LYS A 77 -8.89 -1.86 -9.29
N LEU A 78 -8.48 -1.65 -8.04
CA LEU A 78 -9.08 -0.65 -7.15
C LEU A 78 -8.85 0.77 -7.68
N TRP A 79 -7.63 1.09 -8.08
CA TRP A 79 -7.26 2.39 -8.64
C TRP A 79 -8.10 2.74 -9.87
N LYS A 80 -8.21 1.81 -10.82
CA LYS A 80 -9.03 2.02 -12.03
C LYS A 80 -10.51 2.23 -11.71
N LYS A 81 -11.03 1.56 -10.68
CA LYS A 81 -12.46 1.57 -10.35
C LYS A 81 -12.86 2.78 -9.49
N TYR A 82 -12.03 3.13 -8.51
CA TYR A 82 -12.41 4.07 -7.46
C TYR A 82 -11.63 5.39 -7.56
N ALA A 83 -10.30 5.35 -7.76
CA ALA A 83 -9.49 6.56 -7.80
C ALA A 83 -9.72 7.43 -9.05
N ALA A 84 -10.26 6.86 -10.14
CA ALA A 84 -10.61 7.60 -11.35
C ALA A 84 -12.04 8.18 -11.34
N SER A 85 -12.77 8.06 -10.22
CA SER A 85 -14.06 8.74 -10.05
C SER A 85 -13.86 10.16 -9.53
N ASP A 86 -14.79 11.08 -9.81
CA ASP A 86 -14.72 12.50 -9.39
C ASP A 86 -14.64 12.71 -7.86
N SER A 87 -14.86 11.64 -7.08
CA SER A 87 -14.75 11.60 -5.63
C SER A 87 -13.71 10.59 -5.14
N GLY A 88 -12.80 10.17 -6.03
CA GLY A 88 -12.02 8.96 -5.88
C GLY A 88 -10.79 9.10 -4.99
N LEU A 89 -10.06 10.22 -5.10
CA LEU A 89 -8.79 10.40 -4.41
C LEU A 89 -8.81 11.65 -3.52
N CYS A 90 -8.70 11.46 -2.21
CA CYS A 90 -8.64 12.54 -1.24
C CYS A 90 -7.19 12.92 -0.94
N ILE A 91 -6.77 14.11 -1.40
CA ILE A 91 -5.44 14.69 -1.14
C ILE A 91 -5.63 16.00 -0.38
N GLY A 92 -5.06 16.08 0.83
CA GLY A 92 -5.07 17.33 1.60
C GLY A 92 -6.48 17.83 1.95
N ARG A 93 -7.44 16.92 2.16
CA ARG A 93 -8.87 17.19 2.39
C ARG A 93 -9.66 17.66 1.17
N THR A 94 -9.05 17.64 -0.02
CA THR A 94 -9.73 17.88 -1.29
C THR A 94 -9.85 16.57 -2.03
N THR A 95 -11.02 16.31 -2.61
CA THR A 95 -11.24 15.12 -3.43
C THR A 95 -11.04 15.48 -4.90
N TYR A 96 -10.33 14.62 -5.62
CA TYR A 96 -9.98 14.75 -7.05
C TYR A 96 -10.45 13.52 -7.82
#